data_AF-A0A5P1EYS0-F1
#
_entry.id   AF-A0A5P1EYS0-F1
#
_cell.length_a   1.000
_cell.length_b   1.000
_cell.length_c   1.000
_cell.angle_alpha   90.00
_cell.angle_beta   90.00
_cell.angle_gamma   90.00
#
_symmetry.space_group_name_H-M   'P 1'
#
loop_
_entity.id
_entity.type
_entity.pdbx_description
1 polymer ?
#
loop_
_entity_poly.entity_id
_entity_poly.type
_entity_poly.pdbx_seq_one_letter_code
_entity_poly.pdbx_strand_id
1 'polypeptide(L)'
;MFLFGDPRNPSKIGPTEFAALWKCLGEWRGVFERFDRDRSGEIDSAELKDALLSLGYAVPPSVIQVLMSKYNDERGGRGSLNFDSFVECGTIVKGLTEKFKEKDKRYTGSATLTYDDFMLMVIPFVVS
;
A
#
# COMPACT_ATOMS: atom_id res chain seq x y z
N MET A 1 -3.07 -6.77 -6.44
CA MET A 1 -3.34 -7.29 -7.81
C MET A 1 -4.26 -6.38 -8.65
N PHE A 2 -4.99 -5.43 -8.06
CA PHE A 2 -5.95 -4.55 -8.75
C PHE A 2 -5.37 -3.43 -9.64
N LEU A 3 -4.06 -3.18 -9.61
CA LEU A 3 -3.47 -2.04 -10.32
C LEU A 3 -3.11 -2.31 -11.79
N PHE A 4 -3.12 -3.58 -12.23
CA PHE A 4 -2.56 -3.96 -13.54
C PHE A 4 -3.42 -4.96 -14.35
N GLY A 5 -4.62 -5.30 -13.89
CA GLY A 5 -5.52 -6.20 -14.62
C GLY A 5 -6.40 -5.45 -15.63
N ASP A 6 -6.56 -5.98 -16.85
CA ASP A 6 -7.60 -5.51 -17.77
C ASP A 6 -8.97 -5.80 -17.12
N PRO A 7 -9.84 -4.80 -16.92
CA PRO A 7 -11.16 -5.00 -16.33
C PRO A 7 -12.07 -5.96 -17.13
N ARG A 8 -11.70 -6.29 -18.38
CA ARG A 8 -12.42 -7.22 -19.25
C ARG A 8 -11.86 -8.65 -19.20
N ASN A 9 -10.67 -8.87 -18.64
CA ASN A 9 -10.10 -10.21 -18.49
C ASN A 9 -9.17 -10.31 -17.27
N PRO A 10 -9.73 -10.34 -16.06
CA PRO A 10 -8.97 -10.27 -14.80
C PRO A 10 -8.02 -11.46 -14.58
N SER A 11 -8.16 -12.54 -15.35
CA SER A 11 -7.38 -13.79 -15.22
C SER A 11 -6.23 -13.92 -16.23
N LYS A 12 -5.99 -12.93 -17.10
CA LYS A 12 -4.85 -12.94 -18.04
C LYS A 12 -4.11 -11.61 -18.03
N ILE A 13 -2.96 -11.61 -17.36
CA ILE A 13 -1.97 -10.53 -17.43
C ILE A 13 -1.18 -10.75 -18.72
N GLY A 14 -1.25 -9.81 -19.66
CA GLY A 14 -0.46 -9.86 -20.88
C GLY A 14 1.02 -9.58 -20.61
N PRO A 15 1.91 -9.82 -21.60
CA PRO A 15 3.35 -9.62 -21.42
C PRO A 15 3.73 -8.18 -20.99
N THR A 16 2.97 -7.18 -21.45
CA THR A 16 3.22 -5.77 -21.14
C THR A 16 2.82 -5.44 -19.71
N GLU A 17 1.64 -5.91 -19.28
CA GLU A 17 1.15 -5.77 -17.92
C GLU A 17 2.05 -6.52 -16.93
N PHE A 18 2.53 -7.70 -17.31
CA PHE A 18 3.49 -8.47 -16.52
C PHE A 18 4.82 -7.73 -16.37
N ALA A 19 5.35 -7.17 -17.45
CA ALA A 19 6.59 -6.38 -17.39
C ALA A 19 6.43 -5.15 -16.47
N ALA A 20 5.27 -4.48 -16.51
CA ALA A 20 4.97 -3.37 -15.63
C ALA A 20 4.86 -3.81 -14.15
N LEU A 21 4.18 -4.93 -13.89
CA LEU A 21 4.09 -5.55 -12.57
C LEU A 21 5.47 -5.94 -12.02
N TRP A 22 6.28 -6.61 -12.83
CA TRP A 22 7.62 -7.04 -12.45
C TRP A 22 8.51 -5.86 -12.11
N LYS A 23 8.45 -4.80 -12.91
CA LYS A 23 9.15 -3.54 -12.63
C LYS A 23 8.68 -2.92 -11.30
N CYS A 24 7.37 -2.84 -11.09
CA CYS A 24 6.78 -2.33 -9.85
C CYS A 24 7.24 -3.15 -8.63
N LEU A 25 7.21 -4.48 -8.71
CA LEU A 25 7.71 -5.36 -7.65
C LEU A 25 9.21 -5.16 -7.40
N GLY A 26 10.00 -4.93 -8.45
CA GLY A 26 11.42 -4.58 -8.32
C GLY A 26 11.64 -3.26 -7.59
N GLU A 27 10.82 -2.24 -7.86
CA GLU A 27 10.85 -0.97 -7.14
C GLU A 27 10.50 -1.16 -5.66
N TRP A 28 9.44 -1.92 -5.34
CA TRP A 28 9.08 -2.25 -3.96
C TRP A 28 10.18 -3.02 -3.23
N ARG A 29 10.84 -3.98 -3.90
CA ARG A 29 11.98 -4.72 -3.35
C ARG A 29 13.17 -3.80 -3.06
N GLY A 30 13.51 -2.91 -3.99
CA GLY A 30 14.59 -1.95 -3.79
C GLY A 30 14.31 -0.99 -2.63
N VAL A 31 13.05 -0.60 -2.42
CA VAL A 31 12.64 0.18 -1.24
C VAL A 31 12.75 -0.67 0.03
N PHE A 32 12.21 -1.88 0.05
CA PHE A 32 12.29 -2.77 1.21
C PHE A 32 13.74 -2.97 1.68
N GLU A 33 14.64 -3.37 0.79
CA GLU A 33 16.05 -3.59 1.10
C GLU A 33 16.80 -2.32 1.53
N ARG A 34 16.33 -1.15 1.10
CA ARG A 34 16.91 0.15 1.50
C ARG A 34 16.47 0.57 2.90
N PHE A 35 15.25 0.23 3.29
CA PHE A 35 14.65 0.68 4.54
C PHE A 35 14.72 -0.37 5.67
N ASP A 36 14.94 -1.64 5.36
CA ASP A 36 15.39 -2.68 6.30
C ASP A 36 16.85 -2.40 6.70
N ARG A 37 17.04 -1.42 7.60
CA ARG A 37 18.37 -0.86 7.91
C ARG A 37 19.18 -1.82 8.76
N ASP A 38 18.49 -2.57 9.61
CA ASP A 38 19.10 -3.56 10.49
C ASP A 38 19.29 -4.93 9.81
N ARG A 39 18.79 -5.10 8.58
CA ARG A 39 18.82 -6.35 7.80
C ARG A 39 18.14 -7.49 8.56
N SER A 40 17.10 -7.16 9.31
CA SER A 40 16.28 -8.14 10.01
C SER A 40 15.46 -8.99 9.04
N GLY A 41 15.28 -8.52 7.79
CA GLY A 41 14.35 -9.12 6.83
C GLY A 41 12.90 -8.72 7.08
N GLU A 42 12.67 -7.75 7.97
CA GLU A 42 11.37 -7.21 8.33
C GLU A 42 11.45 -5.67 8.40
N ILE A 43 10.30 -5.00 8.34
CA ILE A 43 10.19 -3.54 8.39
C ILE A 43 9.42 -3.15 9.64
N ASP A 44 10.05 -2.37 10.53
CA ASP A 44 9.37 -1.85 11.71
C ASP A 44 8.49 -0.62 11.40
N SER A 45 7.79 -0.11 12.41
CA SER A 45 6.89 1.05 12.25
C SER A 45 7.60 2.35 11.81
N ALA A 46 8.85 2.56 12.22
CA ALA A 46 9.62 3.75 11.88
C ALA A 46 10.18 3.63 10.46
N GLU A 47 10.67 2.46 10.09
CA GLU A 47 11.13 2.12 8.74
C GLU A 47 9.97 2.18 7.74
N LEU A 48 8.78 1.68 8.09
CA LEU A 48 7.58 1.77 7.25
C LEU A 48 7.22 3.23 6.95
N LYS A 49 7.24 4.09 7.97
CA LYS A 49 6.96 5.52 7.81
C LYS A 49 7.95 6.17 6.86
N ASP A 50 9.25 5.92 7.05
CA ASP A 50 10.31 6.47 6.19
C ASP A 50 10.20 5.93 4.75
N ALA A 51 9.88 4.65 4.59
CA ALA A 51 9.69 4.00 3.29
C ALA A 51 8.52 4.60 2.51
N LEU A 52 7.34 4.71 3.14
CA LEU A 52 6.15 5.31 2.53
C LEU A 52 6.38 6.78 2.17
N LEU A 53 7.09 7.53 3.03
CA LEU A 53 7.46 8.91 2.73
C LEU A 53 8.38 8.99 1.50
N SER A 54 9.35 8.09 1.37
CA SER A 54 10.25 8.03 0.20
C SER A 54 9.53 7.72 -1.12
N LEU A 55 8.40 7.01 -1.02
CA LEU A 55 7.49 6.71 -2.12
C LEU A 55 6.51 7.87 -2.43
N GLY A 56 6.56 8.96 -1.67
CA GLY A 56 5.72 10.14 -1.85
C GLY A 56 4.41 10.13 -1.06
N TYR A 57 4.27 9.23 -0.09
CA TYR A 57 3.07 9.11 0.75
C TYR A 57 3.36 9.58 2.18
N ALA A 58 2.87 10.78 2.52
CA ALA A 58 2.92 11.31 3.87
C ALA A 58 1.77 10.74 4.71
N VAL A 59 1.96 9.52 5.21
CA VAL A 59 0.94 8.80 5.99
C VAL A 59 0.97 9.23 7.47
N PRO A 60 -0.18 9.59 8.08
CA PRO A 60 -0.23 9.97 9.49
C PRO A 60 0.20 8.82 10.42
N PRO A 61 0.85 9.11 11.57
CA PRO A 61 1.28 8.08 12.52
C PRO A 61 0.17 7.15 13.01
N SER A 62 -1.05 7.67 13.17
CA SER A 62 -2.22 6.86 13.56
C SER A 62 -2.57 5.79 12.51
N VAL A 63 -2.43 6.12 11.22
CA VAL A 63 -2.66 5.17 10.13
C VAL A 63 -1.54 4.12 10.08
N ILE A 64 -0.28 4.52 10.31
CA ILE A 64 0.84 3.57 10.44
C ILE A 64 0.57 2.56 11.56
N GLN A 65 0.10 3.00 12.73
CA GLN A 65 -0.24 2.09 13.83
C GLN A 65 -1.34 1.08 13.46
N VAL A 66 -2.38 1.53 12.77
CA VAL A 66 -3.45 0.63 12.27
C VAL A 66 -2.89 -0.40 11.29
N LEU A 67 -2.01 0.03 10.37
CA LEU A 67 -1.36 -0.86 9.42
C LEU A 67 -0.51 -1.90 10.15
N MET A 68 0.37 -1.48 11.05
CA MET A 68 1.19 -2.40 11.85
C MET A 68 0.32 -3.40 12.64
N SER A 69 -0.78 -2.93 13.24
CA SER A 69 -1.68 -3.81 14.00
C SER A 69 -2.41 -4.82 13.12
N LYS A 70 -2.72 -4.52 11.86
CA LYS A 70 -3.38 -5.46 10.93
C LYS A 70 -2.49 -6.66 10.59
N TYR A 71 -1.19 -6.43 10.48
CA TYR A 71 -0.23 -7.44 10.03
C TYR A 71 0.58 -8.06 11.17
N ASN A 72 0.43 -7.55 12.39
CA ASN A 72 1.03 -8.11 13.61
C ASN A 72 0.19 -9.27 14.15
N ASP A 73 -0.09 -10.25 13.29
CA ASP A 73 -0.75 -11.47 13.69
C ASP A 73 0.31 -12.57 13.96
N GLU A 74 0.10 -13.31 15.05
CA GLU A 74 0.72 -14.61 15.39
C GLU A 74 1.98 -14.71 16.27
N ARG A 75 2.80 -13.67 16.54
CA ARG A 75 4.10 -13.92 17.25
C ARG A 75 4.41 -13.15 18.52
N GLY A 76 3.49 -12.35 19.07
CA GLY A 76 3.73 -11.64 20.33
C GLY A 76 5.02 -10.78 20.35
N GLY A 77 5.58 -10.50 19.16
CA GLY A 77 6.83 -9.80 18.94
C GLY A 77 6.60 -8.32 18.69
N ARG A 78 7.71 -7.55 18.68
CA ARG A 78 7.69 -6.16 18.21
C ARG A 78 7.13 -6.15 16.78
N GLY A 79 5.99 -5.50 16.57
CA GLY A 79 5.31 -5.49 15.28
C GLY A 79 6.25 -5.06 14.16
N SER A 80 6.37 -5.91 13.16
CA SER A 80 7.25 -5.78 12.00
C SER A 80 6.56 -6.41 10.78
N LEU A 81 6.91 -5.96 9.57
CA LEU A 81 6.32 -6.44 8.33
C LEU A 81 7.36 -7.20 7.51
N ASN A 82 7.08 -8.45 7.17
CA ASN A 82 7.83 -9.13 6.13
C ASN A 82 7.57 -8.48 4.76
N PHE A 83 8.31 -8.91 3.73
CA PHE A 83 8.19 -8.33 2.38
C PHE A 83 6.76 -8.40 1.81
N ASP A 84 6.07 -9.52 1.99
CA ASP A 84 4.73 -9.71 1.44
C ASP A 84 3.72 -8.76 2.10
N SER A 85 3.74 -8.68 3.43
CA SER A 85 2.93 -7.74 4.22
C SER A 85 3.26 -6.28 3.89
N PHE A 86 4.53 -5.97 3.64
CA PHE A 86 4.97 -4.63 3.22
C PHE A 86 4.40 -4.26 1.84
N VAL A 87 4.44 -5.16 0.86
CA VAL A 87 3.89 -4.94 -0.49
C VAL A 87 2.37 -4.80 -0.45
N GLU A 88 1.67 -5.62 0.34
CA GLU A 88 0.21 -5.52 0.52
C GLU A 88 -0.15 -4.17 1.14
N CYS A 89 0.49 -3.82 2.27
CA CYS A 89 0.33 -2.54 2.96
C CYS A 89 0.54 -1.35 2.03
N GLY A 90 1.67 -1.33 1.31
CA GLY A 90 2.02 -0.29 0.37
C GLY A 90 1.02 -0.15 -0.77
N THR A 91 0.49 -1.27 -1.28
CA THR A 91 -0.53 -1.27 -2.34
C THR A 91 -1.84 -0.67 -1.87
N ILE A 92 -2.29 -0.99 -0.65
CA ILE A 92 -3.51 -0.42 -0.05
C ILE A 92 -3.35 1.09 0.15
N VAL A 93 -2.24 1.52 0.77
CA VAL A 93 -1.96 2.95 1.01
C VAL A 93 -1.93 3.73 -0.31
N LYS A 94 -1.23 3.20 -1.31
CA LYS A 94 -1.15 3.82 -2.64
C LYS A 94 -2.54 3.97 -3.26
N GLY A 95 -3.31 2.89 -3.34
CA GLY A 95 -4.62 2.90 -4.00
C GLY A 95 -5.64 3.80 -3.29
N LEU A 96 -5.72 3.75 -1.97
CA LEU A 96 -6.60 4.64 -1.20
C LEU A 96 -6.17 6.11 -1.33
N THR A 97 -4.86 6.39 -1.33
CA THR A 97 -4.35 7.76 -1.51
C THR A 97 -4.70 8.30 -2.90
N GLU A 98 -4.54 7.49 -3.95
CA GLU A 98 -4.91 7.87 -5.32
C GLU A 98 -6.41 8.16 -5.43
N LYS A 99 -7.26 7.30 -4.87
CA LYS A 99 -8.71 7.52 -4.84
C LYS A 99 -9.14 8.72 -4.03
N PHE A 100 -8.46 9.00 -2.92
CA PHE A 100 -8.70 10.22 -2.15
C PHE A 100 -8.33 11.47 -2.95
N LYS A 101 -7.18 11.47 -3.65
CA LYS A 101 -6.73 12.59 -4.50
C LYS A 101 -7.69 12.88 -5.67
N GLU A 102 -8.36 11.87 -6.21
CA GLU A 102 -9.41 12.07 -7.23
C GLU A 102 -10.57 12.96 -6.70
N LYS A 103 -10.83 12.90 -5.38
CA LYS A 103 -11.90 13.63 -4.70
C LYS A 103 -11.41 14.95 -4.07
N ASP A 104 -10.17 15.02 -3.57
CA ASP A 104 -9.52 16.25 -3.07
C ASP A 104 -8.66 16.94 -4.15
N LYS A 105 -9.31 17.44 -5.21
CA LYS A 105 -8.63 18.09 -6.34
C LYS A 105 -7.86 19.37 -5.98
N ARG A 106 -8.13 19.94 -4.80
CA ARG A 106 -7.50 21.17 -4.30
C ARG A 106 -6.38 20.89 -3.31
N TYR A 107 -6.08 19.61 -3.02
CA TYR A 107 -5.05 19.19 -2.06
C TYR A 107 -5.20 19.86 -0.69
N THR A 108 -6.42 19.95 -0.20
CA THR A 108 -6.74 20.56 1.09
C THR A 108 -6.53 19.60 2.26
N GLY A 109 -6.39 18.30 1.99
CA GLY A 109 -6.36 17.23 2.98
C GLY A 109 -7.74 16.82 3.47
N SER A 110 -8.81 17.26 2.79
CA SER A 110 -10.20 16.94 3.15
C SER A 110 -11.05 16.78 1.88
N ALA A 111 -11.96 15.81 1.89
CA ALA A 111 -12.90 15.57 0.79
C ALA A 111 -14.30 15.28 1.35
N THR A 112 -15.33 15.77 0.66
CA THR A 112 -16.72 15.40 0.94
C THR A 112 -17.09 14.22 0.04
N LEU A 113 -17.56 13.13 0.65
CA LEU A 113 -17.97 11.91 -0.05
C LEU A 113 -19.42 11.62 0.31
N THR A 114 -20.21 11.19 -0.68
CA THR A 114 -21.47 10.51 -0.38
C THR A 114 -21.17 9.12 0.19
N TYR A 115 -22.13 8.52 0.88
CA TYR A 115 -21.97 7.17 1.39
C TYR A 115 -21.68 6.16 0.26
N ASP A 116 -22.36 6.28 -0.87
CA ASP A 116 -22.15 5.42 -2.05
C ASP A 116 -20.72 5.55 -2.61
N ASP A 117 -20.26 6.79 -2.80
CA ASP A 117 -18.87 7.08 -3.24
C ASP A 117 -17.84 6.51 -2.28
N PHE A 118 -18.08 6.63 -0.97
CA PHE A 118 -17.21 6.08 0.05
C PHE A 118 -17.16 4.55 -0.06
N MET A 119 -18.31 3.86 -0.10
CA MET A 119 -18.36 2.40 -0.16
C MET A 119 -17.67 1.87 -1.42
N LEU A 120 -17.92 2.47 -2.59
CA LEU A 120 -17.26 2.10 -3.84
C LEU A 120 -15.74 2.35 -3.82
N MET A 121 -15.29 3.34 -3.05
CA MET A 121 -13.86 3.61 -2.86
C MET A 121 -13.17 2.56 -2.00
N VAL A 122 -13.78 2.13 -0.88
CA VAL A 122 -13.07 1.30 0.12
C VAL A 122 -13.21 -0.20 -0.11
N ILE A 123 -14.36 -0.68 -0.60
CA ILE A 123 -14.66 -2.12 -0.77
C ILE A 123 -13.57 -2.89 -1.55
N PRO A 124 -13.02 -2.38 -2.66
CA PRO A 124 -11.99 -3.09 -3.42
C PRO A 124 -10.70 -3.39 -2.64
N PHE A 125 -10.46 -2.70 -1.52
CA PHE A 125 -9.28 -2.89 -0.67
C PHE A 125 -9.55 -3.77 0.55
N VAL A 126 -10.82 -3.97 0.91
CA VAL A 126 -11.24 -4.79 2.07
C VAL A 126 -11.49 -6.23 1.64
N VAL A 127 -12.05 -6.42 0.44
CA VAL A 127 -12.35 -7.74 -0.13
C VAL A 127 -11.25 -8.08 -1.12
N SER A 128 -10.12 -8.57 -0.62
CA SER A 128 -9.00 -9.11 -1.42
C SER A 128 -8.90 -10.62 -1.27
#